data_AF-A0A084GAW8-F1
#
_entry.id   AF-A0A084GAW8-F1
#
_cell.length_a   1.000
_cell.length_b   1.000
_cell.length_c   1.000
_cell.angle_alpha   90.00
_cell.angle_beta   90.00
_cell.angle_gamma   90.00
#
_symmetry.space_group_name_H-M   'P 1'
#
loop_
_entity.id
_entity.type
_entity.pdbx_description
1 polymer ?
#
loop_
_entity_poly.entity_id
_entity_poly.type
_entity_poly.pdbx_seq_one_letter_code
_entity_poly.pdbx_strand_id
1 'polypeptide(L)'
;MQRIRCQINPTDPNGPCFTCQKVSANTRVRRLPCLRYKITEVRLFKPGQVRGFEWTKRWRDNIVDNISNWASDEIRIIHVSEGYTRRPVELRVRKFIPQEGDKLERSWVVNGVKRSVSIPPYAIVDLEAARKAYSEHIDRGIVECLEAIVKSRRSLLWKTYDLAWQMAQDEKVSKDERELLQLTLRLWVSVRLTTKSTIIVGKETLGMPSNIMDESSPIHGCIPLPPVMGAQLDLILIHQIQSALRRDLLDKLQRMIQTNKQKTWLTSYLVTFILLHNVALITNHDASYARKHGIQKRFAREDKVREYHLGANILLAYFHYCNKGIYPFSNECKDQDLRNLAELDDDRLNFVKETRSYAVEQKCQWERLHREGLFEDDHFFVSQLFVENWEPRTTV
;
A
#
# COMPACT_ATOMS: atom_id res chain seq x y z
N MET A 1 2.21 11.13 -21.00
CA MET A 1 3.38 12.03 -20.99
C MET A 1 3.85 12.19 -22.42
N GLN A 2 3.90 13.42 -22.96
CA GLN A 2 4.38 13.68 -24.31
C GLN A 2 5.72 12.97 -24.50
N ARG A 3 5.93 12.29 -25.64
CA ARG A 3 7.24 11.70 -26.03
C ARG A 3 8.30 12.79 -26.30
N ILE A 4 8.22 13.88 -25.57
CA ILE A 4 9.11 15.02 -25.63
C ILE A 4 10.24 14.69 -24.66
N ARG A 5 11.43 14.46 -25.22
CA ARG A 5 12.63 14.19 -24.45
C ARG A 5 12.95 15.41 -23.58
N CYS A 6 13.05 15.20 -22.28
CA CYS A 6 13.49 16.22 -21.33
C CYS A 6 14.98 16.52 -21.57
N GLN A 7 15.29 17.70 -22.11
CA GLN A 7 16.67 18.19 -22.26
C GLN A 7 17.03 19.04 -21.06
N ILE A 8 17.76 18.46 -20.10
CA ILE A 8 18.13 19.11 -18.84
C ILE A 8 18.91 20.40 -19.16
N ASN A 9 18.55 21.49 -18.48
CA ASN A 9 19.35 22.71 -18.51
C ASN A 9 20.59 22.51 -17.63
N PRO A 10 21.82 22.51 -18.16
CA PRO A 10 23.03 22.30 -17.36
C PRO A 10 23.30 23.46 -16.39
N THR A 11 22.79 24.67 -16.66
CA THR A 11 22.98 25.83 -15.76
C THR A 11 21.96 25.91 -14.63
N ASP A 12 20.82 25.23 -14.80
CA ASP A 12 19.81 25.04 -13.76
C ASP A 12 19.22 23.63 -13.85
N PRO A 13 19.93 22.62 -13.31
CA PRO A 13 19.48 21.24 -13.38
C PRO A 13 18.14 21.01 -12.68
N ASN A 14 17.77 21.83 -11.68
CA ASN A 14 16.52 21.65 -10.93
C ASN A 14 15.35 22.43 -11.54
N GLY A 15 15.62 23.42 -12.40
CA GLY A 15 14.60 24.18 -13.10
C GLY A 15 13.97 23.48 -14.30
N PRO A 16 13.09 24.20 -15.01
CA PRO A 16 12.44 23.70 -16.21
C PRO A 16 13.47 23.28 -17.26
N CYS A 17 13.31 22.08 -17.82
CA CYS A 17 14.16 21.62 -18.91
C CYS A 17 13.99 22.52 -20.15
N PHE A 18 14.99 22.58 -21.03
CA PHE A 18 14.92 23.41 -22.25
C PHE A 18 13.68 23.11 -23.08
N THR A 19 13.22 21.85 -23.09
CA THR A 19 12.02 21.47 -23.81
C THR A 19 10.76 22.07 -23.21
N CYS A 20 10.62 22.06 -21.87
CA CYS A 20 9.51 22.70 -21.17
C CYS A 20 9.59 24.23 -21.25
N GLN A 21 10.80 24.82 -21.29
CA GLN A 21 10.97 26.26 -21.50
C GLN A 21 10.44 26.68 -22.88
N LYS A 22 10.69 25.90 -23.94
CA LYS A 22 10.22 26.20 -25.30
C LYS A 22 8.68 26.20 -25.44
N VAL A 23 7.98 25.33 -24.69
CA VAL A 23 6.51 25.28 -24.70
C VAL A 23 5.87 26.14 -23.61
N SER A 24 6.67 26.85 -22.81
CA SER A 24 6.18 27.62 -21.65
C SER A 24 5.27 28.79 -22.02
N ALA A 25 5.40 29.32 -23.24
CA ALA A 25 4.57 30.39 -23.78
C ALA A 25 3.16 29.92 -24.21
N ASN A 26 2.91 28.61 -24.32
CA ASN A 26 1.61 28.07 -24.69
C ASN A 26 0.87 27.53 -23.46
N THR A 27 0.05 28.39 -22.84
CA THR A 27 -0.74 28.07 -21.63
C THR A 27 -1.72 26.92 -21.82
N ARG A 28 -2.12 26.59 -23.06
CA ARG A 28 -2.94 25.40 -23.34
C ARG A 28 -2.16 24.09 -23.13
N VAL A 29 -0.82 24.14 -23.22
CA VAL A 29 0.10 22.99 -23.15
C VAL A 29 0.75 22.85 -21.77
N ARG A 30 1.06 23.96 -21.09
CA ARG A 30 1.70 23.95 -19.77
C ARG A 30 0.66 23.91 -18.64
N ARG A 31 0.26 22.70 -18.23
CA ARG A 31 -0.67 22.47 -17.10
C ARG A 31 -0.03 21.93 -15.83
N LEU A 32 1.15 21.33 -15.96
CA LEU A 32 1.97 20.89 -14.85
C LEU A 32 3.36 21.52 -14.97
N PRO A 33 4.08 21.74 -13.85
CA PRO A 33 5.48 22.11 -13.89
C PRO A 33 6.32 21.03 -14.60
N CYS A 34 7.58 21.36 -14.89
CA CYS A 34 8.51 20.41 -15.48
C CYS A 34 8.87 19.32 -14.46
N LEU A 35 8.11 18.22 -14.45
CA LEU A 35 8.32 17.09 -13.54
C LEU A 35 9.04 15.96 -14.25
N ARG A 36 10.13 15.46 -13.65
CA ARG A 36 10.96 14.37 -14.18
C ARG A 36 10.71 13.06 -13.44
N TYR A 37 9.44 12.78 -13.19
CA TYR A 37 8.99 11.63 -12.42
C TYR A 37 8.89 10.34 -13.25
N LYS A 38 9.26 9.21 -12.65
CA LYS A 38 9.06 7.89 -13.23
C LYS A 38 8.10 7.07 -12.36
N ILE A 39 7.09 6.46 -12.98
CA ILE A 39 6.13 5.58 -12.26
C ILE A 39 6.87 4.46 -11.53
N THR A 40 7.95 3.92 -12.11
CA THR A 40 8.75 2.84 -11.52
C THR A 40 9.48 3.23 -10.22
N GLU A 41 9.60 4.53 -9.91
CA GLU A 41 10.21 5.03 -8.67
C GLU A 41 9.23 5.05 -7.49
N VAL A 42 7.93 4.83 -7.73
CA VAL A 42 6.90 4.81 -6.67
C VAL A 42 7.19 3.70 -5.65
N ARG A 43 7.21 4.06 -4.37
CA ARG A 43 7.27 3.13 -3.23
C ARG A 43 5.87 2.84 -2.71
N LEU A 44 5.55 1.56 -2.55
CA LEU A 44 4.18 1.11 -2.23
C LEU A 44 4.07 0.32 -0.92
N PHE A 45 5.19 0.05 -0.25
CA PHE A 45 5.22 -0.73 0.99
C PHE A 45 6.50 -0.47 1.79
N LYS A 46 6.49 -0.86 3.07
CA LYS A 46 7.64 -0.70 3.97
C LYS A 46 8.82 -1.56 3.51
N PRO A 47 10.07 -1.07 3.59
CA PRO A 47 11.23 -1.85 3.17
C PRO A 47 11.57 -3.00 4.13
N GLY A 48 10.98 -3.03 5.33
CA GLY A 48 11.27 -4.02 6.35
C GLY A 48 11.05 -3.48 7.76
N GLN A 49 11.84 -3.98 8.70
CA GLN A 49 11.77 -3.67 10.12
C GLN A 49 12.24 -2.23 10.40
N VAL A 50 11.78 -1.62 11.49
CA VAL A 50 12.28 -0.29 11.90
C VAL A 50 13.68 -0.46 12.47
N ARG A 51 14.62 0.43 12.07
CA ARG A 51 15.99 0.41 12.57
C ARG A 51 16.01 0.51 14.10
N GLY A 52 16.74 -0.38 14.77
CA GLY A 52 16.78 -0.50 16.24
C GLY A 52 15.62 -1.31 16.84
N PHE A 53 14.62 -1.67 16.04
CA PHE A 53 13.47 -2.49 16.44
C PHE A 53 13.46 -3.86 15.76
N GLU A 54 14.60 -4.31 15.24
CA GLU A 54 14.73 -5.57 14.53
C GLU A 54 14.36 -6.75 15.43
N TRP A 55 13.69 -7.77 14.88
CA TRP A 55 13.32 -8.99 15.60
C TRP A 55 14.45 -10.03 15.66
N THR A 56 15.39 -9.97 14.71
CA THR A 56 16.56 -10.84 14.66
C THR A 56 17.65 -10.20 13.79
N LYS A 57 18.91 -10.58 14.04
CA LYS A 57 20.08 -10.25 13.21
C LYS A 57 20.58 -11.42 12.36
N ARG A 58 19.83 -12.54 12.30
CA ARG A 58 20.19 -13.75 11.54
C ARG A 58 20.39 -13.50 10.05
N TRP A 59 19.48 -12.75 9.44
CA TRP A 59 19.45 -12.52 8.00
C TRP A 59 19.95 -11.10 7.70
N ARG A 60 21.24 -11.00 7.33
CA ARG A 60 21.80 -9.77 6.76
C ARG A 60 21.53 -9.76 5.24
N ASP A 61 21.30 -8.56 4.70
CA ASP A 61 21.11 -8.31 3.26
C ASP A 61 19.93 -9.05 2.60
N ASN A 62 18.92 -9.44 3.38
CA ASN A 62 17.72 -10.16 2.91
C ASN A 62 18.01 -11.54 2.26
N ILE A 63 19.20 -12.10 2.49
CA ILE A 63 19.54 -13.47 2.11
C ILE A 63 19.07 -14.38 3.24
N VAL A 64 18.19 -15.31 2.92
CA VAL A 64 17.51 -16.15 3.90
C VAL A 64 17.97 -17.58 3.73
N ASP A 65 18.74 -18.05 4.70
CA ASP A 65 18.91 -19.47 4.94
C ASP A 65 17.88 -19.93 5.97
N ASN A 66 17.36 -21.14 5.77
CA ASN A 66 16.55 -21.82 6.78
C ASN A 66 17.33 -21.91 8.09
N ILE A 67 16.64 -21.79 9.22
CA ILE A 67 17.25 -22.06 10.51
C ILE A 67 17.71 -23.51 10.51
N SER A 68 18.99 -23.74 10.81
CA SER A 68 19.60 -25.07 10.89
C SER A 68 19.66 -25.59 12.33
N ASN A 69 19.84 -24.69 13.30
CA ASN A 69 20.02 -25.05 14.72
C ASN A 69 18.68 -25.12 15.45
N TRP A 70 18.05 -26.29 15.43
CA TRP A 70 16.79 -26.58 16.10
C TRP A 70 17.01 -27.15 17.51
N ALA A 71 16.15 -26.76 18.45
CA ALA A 71 16.13 -27.27 19.81
C ALA A 71 15.25 -28.52 19.95
N SER A 72 14.44 -28.82 18.94
CA SER A 72 13.56 -30.00 18.87
C SER A 72 13.24 -30.34 17.41
N ASP A 73 13.13 -31.63 17.11
CA ASP A 73 12.64 -32.13 15.82
C ASP A 73 11.10 -32.08 15.71
N GLU A 74 10.40 -31.82 16.82
CA GLU A 74 8.95 -31.73 16.91
C GLU A 74 8.43 -30.58 16.02
N ILE A 75 7.66 -30.94 14.99
CA ILE A 75 6.96 -29.98 14.15
C ILE A 75 5.60 -29.71 14.76
N ARG A 76 5.31 -28.43 15.02
CA ARG A 76 3.97 -27.97 15.39
C ARG A 76 3.31 -27.28 14.21
N ILE A 77 2.00 -27.42 14.13
CA ILE A 77 1.18 -26.75 13.13
C ILE A 77 0.39 -25.65 13.84
N ILE A 78 0.66 -24.41 13.47
CA ILE A 78 -0.09 -23.25 13.98
C ILE A 78 -0.95 -22.65 12.89
N HIS A 79 -1.98 -21.94 13.30
CA HIS A 79 -2.79 -21.12 12.42
C HIS A 79 -2.56 -19.66 12.79
N VAL A 80 -2.34 -18.80 11.80
CA VAL A 80 -2.08 -17.38 12.02
C VAL A 80 -3.06 -16.52 11.24
N SER A 81 -3.37 -15.35 11.78
CA SER A 81 -4.25 -14.39 11.12
C SER A 81 -3.88 -12.96 11.51
N GLU A 82 -4.00 -12.05 10.56
CA GLU A 82 -3.99 -10.61 10.78
C GLU A 82 -5.41 -10.09 11.06
N GLY A 83 -6.43 -10.95 11.04
CA GLY A 83 -7.83 -10.59 11.30
C GLY A 83 -8.48 -9.81 10.15
N TYR A 84 -8.04 -10.03 8.91
CA TYR A 84 -8.69 -9.49 7.70
C TYR A 84 -9.54 -10.53 6.97
N THR A 85 -9.25 -11.81 7.16
CA THR A 85 -9.92 -12.91 6.51
C THR A 85 -10.37 -13.93 7.56
N ARG A 86 -11.40 -14.71 7.24
CA ARG A 86 -11.96 -15.75 8.12
C ARG A 86 -11.10 -17.02 8.13
N ARG A 87 -10.24 -17.19 7.12
CA ARG A 87 -9.42 -18.39 6.93
C ARG A 87 -7.98 -18.09 7.34
N PRO A 88 -7.49 -18.64 8.46
CA PRO A 88 -6.10 -18.42 8.86
C PRO A 88 -5.11 -19.11 7.90
N VAL A 89 -3.86 -18.66 7.94
CA VAL A 89 -2.74 -19.32 7.25
C VAL A 89 -2.16 -20.40 8.15
N GLU A 90 -2.02 -21.61 7.63
CA GLU A 90 -1.35 -22.70 8.33
C GLU A 90 0.17 -22.59 8.16
N LEU A 91 0.91 -22.71 9.27
CA LEU A 91 2.37 -22.68 9.27
C LEU A 91 2.94 -23.84 10.08
N ARG A 92 3.97 -24.49 9.54
CA ARG A 92 4.77 -25.52 10.21
C ARG A 92 5.95 -24.88 10.92
N VAL A 93 6.06 -25.09 12.22
CA VAL A 93 7.06 -24.43 13.08
C VAL A 93 7.82 -25.41 13.94
N ARG A 94 9.05 -25.05 14.30
CA ARG A 94 9.92 -25.78 15.24
C ARG A 94 10.53 -24.82 16.24
N LYS A 95 10.90 -25.35 17.41
CA LYS A 95 11.63 -24.59 18.42
C LYS A 95 13.09 -24.49 18.00
N PHE A 96 13.65 -23.29 17.87
CA PHE A 96 15.05 -23.07 17.53
C PHE A 96 15.91 -22.79 18.77
N ILE A 97 17.22 -22.93 18.64
CA ILE A 97 18.19 -22.51 19.67
C ILE A 97 18.48 -21.01 19.46
N PRO A 98 18.10 -20.13 20.41
CA PRO A 98 18.34 -18.70 20.28
C PRO A 98 19.82 -18.36 20.14
N GLN A 99 20.11 -17.31 19.38
CA GLN A 99 21.46 -16.75 19.27
C GLN A 99 21.44 -15.25 19.55
N GLU A 100 22.62 -14.65 19.66
CA GLU A 100 22.74 -13.21 19.88
C GLU A 100 22.02 -12.41 18.78
N GLY A 101 21.21 -11.44 19.21
CA GLY A 101 20.42 -10.60 18.33
C GLY A 101 18.99 -11.09 18.05
N ASP A 102 18.62 -12.31 18.46
CA ASP A 102 17.22 -12.75 18.43
C ASP A 102 16.42 -12.11 19.56
N LYS A 103 15.28 -11.51 19.21
CA LYS A 103 14.32 -11.07 20.23
C LYS A 103 13.46 -12.25 20.69
N LEU A 104 13.43 -12.44 22.00
CA LEU A 104 12.56 -13.41 22.67
C LEU A 104 11.48 -12.70 23.52
N GLU A 105 11.23 -11.43 23.24
CA GLU A 105 10.17 -10.66 23.88
C GLU A 105 9.32 -9.89 22.86
N ARG A 106 8.07 -9.66 23.22
CA ARG A 106 7.19 -8.67 22.57
C ARG A 106 7.01 -7.51 23.52
N SER A 107 7.19 -6.28 23.02
CA SER A 107 7.10 -5.07 23.83
C SER A 107 6.23 -3.99 23.19
N TRP A 108 5.65 -3.15 24.04
CA TRP A 108 4.84 -1.98 23.68
C TRP A 108 5.00 -0.91 24.76
N VAL A 109 4.61 0.33 24.45
CA VAL A 109 4.70 1.47 25.37
C VAL A 109 3.29 1.97 25.71
N VAL A 110 3.04 2.19 27.00
CA VAL A 110 1.78 2.77 27.51
C VAL A 110 2.12 3.83 28.53
N ASN A 111 1.60 5.05 28.37
CA ASN A 111 1.88 6.19 29.24
C ASN A 111 3.40 6.42 29.47
N GLY A 112 4.20 6.23 28.43
CA GLY A 112 5.66 6.37 28.49
C GLY A 112 6.42 5.18 29.11
N VAL A 113 5.71 4.18 29.65
CA VAL A 113 6.32 3.00 30.27
C VAL A 113 6.37 1.84 29.28
N LYS A 114 7.58 1.29 29.06
CA LYS A 114 7.78 0.07 28.25
C LYS A 114 7.30 -1.14 29.03
N ARG A 115 6.40 -1.92 28.43
CA ARG A 115 5.98 -3.26 28.89
C ARG A 115 6.53 -4.31 27.95
N SER A 116 6.79 -5.51 28.44
CA SER A 116 7.17 -6.65 27.62
C SER A 116 6.74 -7.99 28.20
N VAL A 117 6.67 -8.99 27.33
CA VAL A 117 6.35 -10.39 27.67
C VAL A 117 7.33 -11.32 26.97
N SER A 118 7.71 -12.40 27.65
CA SER A 118 8.59 -13.43 27.10
C SER A 118 7.84 -14.29 26.09
N ILE A 119 8.50 -14.62 24.97
CA ILE A 119 7.93 -15.36 23.85
C ILE A 119 8.83 -16.55 23.50
N PRO A 120 8.27 -17.76 23.32
CA PRO A 120 9.05 -18.94 23.01
C PRO A 120 9.75 -18.84 21.64
N PRO A 121 10.95 -19.42 21.50
CA PRO A 121 11.76 -19.34 20.29
C PRO A 121 11.27 -20.34 19.24
N TYR A 122 10.16 -20.05 18.58
CA TYR A 122 9.70 -20.82 17.41
C TYR A 122 10.00 -20.07 16.11
N ALA A 123 10.21 -20.84 15.05
CA ALA A 123 10.45 -20.35 13.69
C ALA A 123 9.78 -21.27 12.66
N ILE A 124 9.47 -20.72 11.49
CA ILE A 124 8.92 -21.44 10.33
C ILE A 124 9.98 -22.39 9.79
N VAL A 125 9.59 -23.63 9.53
CA VAL A 125 10.46 -24.72 9.05
C VAL A 125 10.71 -24.62 7.55
N ASP A 126 9.65 -24.34 6.79
CA ASP A 126 9.67 -24.31 5.32
C ASP A 126 9.13 -22.96 4.83
N LEU A 127 10.06 -22.09 4.43
CA LEU A 127 9.73 -20.76 3.94
C LEU A 127 9.05 -20.80 2.57
N GLU A 128 9.32 -21.80 1.74
CA GLU A 128 8.73 -21.92 0.42
C GLU A 128 7.28 -22.40 0.52
N ALA A 129 6.99 -23.35 1.40
CA ALA A 129 5.62 -23.73 1.73
C ALA A 129 4.83 -22.56 2.30
N ALA A 130 5.44 -21.78 3.21
CA ALA A 130 4.82 -20.57 3.76
C ALA A 130 4.57 -19.51 2.67
N ARG A 131 5.51 -19.30 1.75
CA ARG A 131 5.35 -18.40 0.59
C ARG A 131 4.17 -18.81 -0.28
N LYS A 132 4.02 -20.10 -0.58
CA LYS A 132 2.88 -20.63 -1.34
C LYS A 132 1.56 -20.40 -0.57
N ALA A 133 1.54 -20.72 0.72
CA ALA A 133 0.35 -20.54 1.56
C ALA A 133 -0.10 -19.08 1.61
N TYR A 134 0.84 -18.13 1.76
CA TYR A 134 0.53 -16.70 1.74
C TYR A 134 0.09 -16.20 0.35
N SER A 135 0.70 -16.69 -0.73
CA SER A 135 0.29 -16.33 -2.09
C SER A 135 -1.16 -16.72 -2.35
N GLU A 136 -1.53 -17.95 -2.00
CA GLU A 136 -2.91 -18.42 -2.10
C GLU A 136 -3.87 -17.68 -1.16
N HIS A 137 -3.40 -17.34 0.05
CA HIS A 137 -4.19 -16.57 1.01
C HIS A 137 -4.50 -15.17 0.48
N ILE A 138 -3.54 -14.49 -0.15
CA ILE A 138 -3.73 -13.19 -0.80
C ILE A 138 -4.78 -13.31 -1.91
N ASP A 139 -4.67 -14.31 -2.77
CA ASP A 139 -5.55 -14.47 -3.93
C ASP A 139 -7.01 -14.74 -3.50
N ARG A 140 -7.21 -15.56 -2.46
CA ARG A 140 -8.55 -15.84 -1.92
C ARG A 140 -9.10 -14.73 -1.02
N GLY A 141 -8.22 -13.95 -0.41
CA GLY A 141 -8.56 -12.99 0.65
C GLY A 141 -8.99 -11.61 0.15
N ILE A 142 -8.98 -11.33 -1.15
CA ILE A 142 -9.23 -9.97 -1.69
C ILE A 142 -10.55 -9.39 -1.19
N VAL A 143 -11.67 -10.07 -1.45
CA VAL A 143 -13.02 -9.56 -1.10
C VAL A 143 -13.19 -9.39 0.41
N GLU A 144 -12.75 -10.38 1.20
CA GLU A 144 -12.84 -10.31 2.67
C GLU A 144 -11.98 -9.17 3.23
N CYS A 145 -10.80 -8.93 2.65
CA CYS A 145 -9.92 -7.83 3.04
C CYS A 145 -10.53 -6.46 2.71
N LEU A 146 -11.24 -6.34 1.59
CA LEU A 146 -12.01 -5.14 1.26
C LEU A 146 -13.10 -4.89 2.30
N GLU A 147 -13.89 -5.91 2.64
CA GLU A 147 -14.94 -5.82 3.69
C GLU A 147 -14.39 -5.40 5.05
N ALA A 148 -13.22 -5.89 5.41
CA ALA A 148 -12.61 -5.60 6.71
C ALA A 148 -12.01 -4.19 6.81
N ILE A 149 -11.54 -3.61 5.71
CA ILE A 149 -10.75 -2.36 5.70
C ILE A 149 -11.55 -1.20 5.15
N VAL A 150 -12.19 -1.41 4.01
CA VAL A 150 -12.95 -0.38 3.31
C VAL A 150 -14.35 -0.34 3.92
N LYS A 151 -14.51 0.49 4.96
CA LYS A 151 -15.76 0.57 5.71
C LYS A 151 -16.85 1.24 4.87
N SER A 152 -18.10 0.87 5.16
CA SER A 152 -19.33 1.37 4.53
C SER A 152 -19.41 1.12 3.01
N ARG A 153 -20.37 0.29 2.61
CA ARG A 153 -20.68 0.03 1.18
C ARG A 153 -21.13 1.26 0.40
N ARG A 154 -21.50 2.34 1.10
CA ARG A 154 -21.91 3.62 0.50
C ARG A 154 -20.73 4.58 0.27
N SER A 155 -19.54 4.28 0.79
CA SER A 155 -18.36 5.14 0.63
C SER A 155 -17.83 5.10 -0.80
N LEU A 156 -17.20 6.20 -1.23
CA LEU A 156 -16.47 6.25 -2.49
C LEU A 156 -15.36 5.20 -2.53
N LEU A 157 -14.65 4.99 -1.42
CA LEU A 157 -13.64 3.94 -1.32
C LEU A 157 -14.24 2.59 -1.71
N TRP A 158 -15.35 2.17 -1.08
CA TRP A 158 -15.96 0.86 -1.36
C TRP A 158 -16.31 0.71 -2.83
N LYS A 159 -17.07 1.68 -3.39
CA LYS A 159 -17.52 1.64 -4.78
C LYS A 159 -16.34 1.55 -5.76
N THR A 160 -15.25 2.28 -5.51
CA THR A 160 -14.07 2.25 -6.36
C THR A 160 -13.35 0.89 -6.32
N TYR A 161 -13.18 0.31 -5.13
CA TYR A 161 -12.56 -1.01 -4.98
C TYR A 161 -13.43 -2.14 -5.56
N ASP A 162 -14.75 -2.07 -5.35
CA ASP A 162 -15.71 -3.02 -5.89
C ASP A 162 -15.71 -2.98 -7.42
N LEU A 163 -15.74 -1.79 -8.03
CA LEU A 163 -15.65 -1.65 -9.48
C LEU A 163 -14.31 -2.19 -10.03
N ALA A 164 -13.19 -1.92 -9.34
CA ALA A 164 -11.89 -2.47 -9.72
C ALA A 164 -11.87 -4.01 -9.66
N TRP A 165 -12.50 -4.59 -8.64
CA TRP A 165 -12.64 -6.03 -8.52
C TRP A 165 -13.54 -6.62 -9.62
N GLN A 166 -14.70 -6.03 -9.88
CA GLN A 166 -15.61 -6.48 -10.93
C GLN A 166 -14.95 -6.41 -12.32
N MET A 167 -14.30 -5.29 -12.64
CA MET A 167 -13.56 -5.15 -13.89
C MET A 167 -12.40 -6.14 -14.02
N ALA A 168 -11.75 -6.50 -12.90
CA ALA A 168 -10.68 -7.51 -12.90
C ALA A 168 -11.18 -8.93 -13.23
N GLN A 169 -12.47 -9.21 -13.03
CA GLN A 169 -13.09 -10.50 -13.31
C GLN A 169 -13.86 -10.53 -14.64
N ASP A 170 -14.27 -9.39 -15.18
CA ASP A 170 -15.09 -9.30 -16.40
C ASP A 170 -14.30 -9.64 -17.68
N GLU A 171 -14.65 -10.74 -18.34
CA GLU A 171 -14.01 -11.21 -19.57
C GLU A 171 -14.12 -10.21 -20.74
N LYS A 172 -15.07 -9.28 -20.71
CA LYS A 172 -15.20 -8.20 -21.71
C LYS A 172 -14.10 -7.15 -21.55
N VAL A 173 -13.51 -7.02 -20.36
CA VAL A 173 -12.38 -6.14 -20.10
C VAL A 173 -11.10 -6.77 -20.66
N SER A 174 -10.27 -5.94 -21.30
CA SER A 174 -9.06 -6.43 -21.96
C SER A 174 -8.12 -7.12 -20.97
N LYS A 175 -7.38 -8.13 -21.45
CA LYS A 175 -6.46 -8.92 -20.61
C LYS A 175 -5.47 -8.04 -19.84
N ASP A 176 -4.89 -7.04 -20.51
CA ASP A 176 -3.92 -6.12 -19.89
C ASP A 176 -4.53 -5.31 -18.73
N GLU A 177 -5.79 -4.88 -18.87
CA GLU A 177 -6.50 -4.14 -17.82
C GLU A 177 -6.86 -5.04 -16.64
N ARG A 178 -7.37 -6.24 -16.92
CA ARG A 178 -7.66 -7.23 -15.88
C ARG A 178 -6.43 -7.58 -15.07
N GLU A 179 -5.32 -7.90 -15.74
CA GLU A 179 -4.06 -8.25 -15.07
C GLU A 179 -3.54 -7.10 -14.21
N LEU A 180 -3.61 -5.85 -14.69
CA LEU A 180 -3.18 -4.70 -13.91
C LEU A 180 -4.04 -4.49 -12.66
N LEU A 181 -5.37 -4.60 -12.77
CA LEU A 181 -6.28 -4.50 -11.64
C LEU A 181 -6.05 -5.63 -10.62
N GLN A 182 -5.87 -6.87 -11.08
CA GLN A 182 -5.54 -8.02 -10.23
C GLN A 182 -4.22 -7.81 -9.49
N LEU A 183 -3.15 -7.41 -10.19
CA LEU A 183 -1.86 -7.09 -9.55
C LEU A 183 -2.02 -5.99 -8.50
N THR A 184 -2.85 -4.99 -8.77
CA THR A 184 -3.12 -3.87 -7.85
C THR A 184 -3.79 -4.34 -6.57
N LEU A 185 -4.84 -5.13 -6.69
CA LEU A 185 -5.58 -5.67 -5.54
C LEU A 185 -4.72 -6.66 -4.74
N ARG A 186 -4.01 -7.56 -5.42
CA ARG A 186 -3.08 -8.52 -4.76
C ARG A 186 -1.98 -7.79 -4.01
N LEU A 187 -1.36 -6.79 -4.63
CA LEU A 187 -0.35 -5.97 -3.96
C LEU A 187 -0.97 -5.30 -2.74
N TRP A 188 -2.11 -4.61 -2.91
CA TRP A 188 -2.78 -3.92 -1.81
C TRP A 188 -3.03 -4.84 -0.61
N VAL A 189 -3.64 -6.01 -0.83
CA VAL A 189 -3.87 -7.03 0.23
C VAL A 189 -2.56 -7.46 0.87
N SER A 190 -1.55 -7.80 0.07
CA SER A 190 -0.25 -8.27 0.59
C SER A 190 0.43 -7.24 1.51
N VAL A 191 0.27 -5.94 1.24
CA VAL A 191 0.80 -4.87 2.10
C VAL A 191 0.07 -4.82 3.44
N ARG A 192 -1.26 -5.06 3.45
CA ARG A 192 -2.05 -5.12 4.70
C ARG A 192 -1.54 -6.21 5.64
N LEU A 193 -1.16 -7.36 5.09
CA LEU A 193 -0.61 -8.48 5.89
C LEU A 193 0.69 -8.12 6.63
N THR A 194 1.45 -7.13 6.16
CA THR A 194 2.69 -6.68 6.83
C THR A 194 2.51 -5.46 7.72
N THR A 195 1.33 -4.84 7.71
CA THR A 195 1.06 -3.56 8.41
C THR A 195 0.03 -3.69 9.52
N LYS A 196 -0.34 -4.93 9.86
CA LYS A 196 -1.09 -5.30 11.07
C LYS A 196 -0.30 -6.36 11.84
N SER A 197 -0.58 -6.51 13.12
CA SER A 197 0.06 -7.56 13.91
C SER A 197 -0.58 -8.91 13.57
N THR A 198 0.24 -9.86 13.13
CA THR A 198 -0.16 -11.26 12.99
C THR A 198 -0.26 -11.90 14.37
N ILE A 199 -1.36 -12.61 14.62
CA ILE A 199 -1.63 -13.34 15.87
C ILE A 199 -1.78 -14.83 15.58
N ILE A 200 -1.43 -15.66 16.56
CA ILE A 200 -1.73 -17.09 16.53
C ILE A 200 -3.20 -17.27 16.91
N VAL A 201 -3.89 -18.08 16.11
CA VAL A 201 -5.29 -18.46 16.31
C VAL A 201 -5.41 -19.98 16.32
N GLY A 202 -6.51 -20.51 16.85
CA GLY A 202 -6.76 -21.95 16.93
C GLY A 202 -6.21 -22.59 18.22
N LYS A 203 -6.04 -23.91 18.19
CA LYS A 203 -5.77 -24.73 19.39
C LYS A 203 -4.31 -24.75 19.82
N GLU A 204 -3.37 -24.80 18.87
CA GLU A 204 -1.93 -24.79 19.18
C GLU A 204 -1.47 -23.36 19.48
N THR A 205 -1.00 -23.14 20.70
CA THR A 205 -0.59 -21.81 21.20
C THR A 205 0.91 -21.66 21.42
N LEU A 206 1.70 -22.69 21.08
CA LEU A 206 3.13 -22.78 21.38
C LEU A 206 3.44 -22.71 22.89
N GLY A 207 2.47 -23.10 23.72
CA GLY A 207 2.56 -23.03 25.18
C GLY A 207 2.35 -21.64 25.77
N MET A 208 1.95 -20.65 24.96
CA MET A 208 1.60 -19.32 25.47
C MET A 208 0.16 -19.30 26.00
N PRO A 209 -0.11 -18.63 27.13
CA PRO A 209 -1.46 -18.45 27.62
C PRO A 209 -2.21 -17.40 26.78
N SER A 210 -3.55 -17.52 26.68
CA SER A 210 -4.39 -16.61 25.88
C SER A 210 -4.38 -15.16 26.38
N ASN A 211 -4.09 -14.94 27.66
CA ASN A 211 -3.98 -13.63 28.30
C ASN A 211 -2.54 -13.11 28.40
N ILE A 212 -1.59 -13.67 27.63
CA ILE A 212 -0.18 -13.22 27.66
C ILE A 212 -0.04 -11.71 27.40
N MET A 213 -0.92 -11.13 26.59
CA MET A 213 -0.98 -9.68 26.34
C MET A 213 -2.00 -9.03 27.29
N ASP A 214 -1.53 -8.17 28.19
CA ASP A 214 -2.38 -7.46 29.15
C ASP A 214 -3.32 -6.44 28.47
N GLU A 215 -4.27 -5.90 29.24
CA GLU A 215 -5.31 -4.95 28.76
C GLU A 215 -4.74 -3.66 28.17
N SER A 216 -3.49 -3.33 28.48
CA SER A 216 -2.81 -2.15 27.95
C SER A 216 -2.23 -2.39 26.55
N SER A 217 -2.19 -3.65 26.10
CA SER A 217 -1.67 -4.02 24.80
C SER A 217 -2.70 -3.79 23.67
N PRO A 218 -2.28 -3.29 22.50
CA PRO A 218 -3.15 -3.20 21.32
C PRO A 218 -3.68 -4.55 20.79
N ILE A 219 -3.13 -5.67 21.28
CA ILE A 219 -3.53 -7.03 20.94
C ILE A 219 -3.91 -7.82 22.21
N HIS A 220 -4.50 -7.13 23.20
CA HIS A 220 -5.03 -7.77 24.39
C HIS A 220 -5.90 -8.99 24.06
N GLY A 221 -5.78 -10.06 24.85
CA GLY A 221 -6.53 -11.31 24.68
C GLY A 221 -6.12 -12.13 23.44
N CYS A 222 -5.08 -11.71 22.72
CA CYS A 222 -4.54 -12.43 21.57
C CYS A 222 -3.16 -13.01 21.86
N ILE A 223 -2.79 -14.04 21.10
CA ILE A 223 -1.47 -14.68 21.20
C ILE A 223 -0.57 -14.08 20.11
N PRO A 224 0.52 -13.38 20.47
CA PRO A 224 1.38 -12.75 19.48
C PRO A 224 2.20 -13.80 18.71
N LEU A 225 2.50 -13.50 17.46
CA LEU A 225 3.47 -14.29 16.71
C LEU A 225 4.88 -14.15 17.32
N PRO A 226 5.70 -15.22 17.38
CA PRO A 226 7.11 -15.14 17.74
C PRO A 226 7.90 -14.10 16.92
N PRO A 227 8.81 -13.31 17.54
CA PRO A 227 9.59 -12.29 16.84
C PRO A 227 10.33 -12.80 15.59
N VAL A 228 11.08 -13.90 15.72
CA VAL A 228 11.86 -14.48 14.61
C VAL A 228 10.96 -14.96 13.49
N MET A 229 9.79 -15.52 13.80
CA MET A 229 8.76 -15.81 12.78
C MET A 229 8.26 -14.55 12.09
N GLY A 230 8.01 -13.47 12.84
CA GLY A 230 7.63 -12.18 12.25
C GLY A 230 8.66 -11.67 11.25
N ALA A 231 9.95 -11.87 11.52
CA ALA A 231 11.02 -11.57 10.57
C ALA A 231 10.98 -12.48 9.33
N GLN A 232 10.73 -13.78 9.48
CA GLN A 232 10.54 -14.70 8.34
C GLN A 232 9.34 -14.31 7.48
N LEU A 233 8.23 -13.90 8.10
CA LEU A 233 7.06 -13.43 7.37
C LEU A 233 7.31 -12.12 6.63
N ASP A 234 8.01 -11.17 7.25
CA ASP A 234 8.45 -9.95 6.56
C ASP A 234 9.31 -10.31 5.33
N LEU A 235 10.21 -11.28 5.43
CA LEU A 235 11.03 -11.72 4.30
C LEU A 235 10.19 -12.29 3.15
N ILE A 236 9.26 -13.19 3.45
CA ILE A 236 8.34 -13.79 2.48
C ILE A 236 7.45 -12.71 1.84
N LEU A 237 6.72 -11.96 2.66
CA LEU A 237 5.71 -11.02 2.19
C LEU A 237 6.35 -9.83 1.47
N ILE A 238 7.41 -9.23 2.01
CA ILE A 238 8.01 -8.00 1.46
C ILE A 238 8.94 -8.33 0.29
N HIS A 239 9.91 -9.22 0.49
CA HIS A 239 10.98 -9.41 -0.50
C HIS A 239 10.62 -10.39 -1.61
N GLN A 240 9.80 -11.41 -1.34
CA GLN A 240 9.44 -12.40 -2.36
C GLN A 240 8.14 -12.03 -3.06
N ILE A 241 7.09 -11.66 -2.31
CA ILE A 241 5.75 -11.42 -2.86
C ILE A 241 5.56 -9.96 -3.30
N GLN A 242 5.57 -9.00 -2.37
CA GLN A 242 5.31 -7.58 -2.66
C GLN A 242 6.30 -7.00 -3.66
N SER A 243 7.59 -7.38 -3.57
CA SER A 243 8.60 -6.90 -4.50
C SER A 243 8.38 -7.38 -5.93
N ALA A 244 7.89 -8.61 -6.14
CA ALA A 244 7.51 -9.09 -7.46
C ALA A 244 6.26 -8.36 -7.96
N LEU A 245 5.20 -8.33 -7.16
CA LEU A 245 3.93 -7.66 -7.50
C LEU A 245 4.13 -6.19 -7.87
N ARG A 246 4.94 -5.44 -7.11
CA ARG A 246 5.25 -4.04 -7.40
C ARG A 246 5.96 -3.85 -8.73
N ARG A 247 6.96 -4.68 -9.05
CA ARG A 247 7.70 -4.55 -10.32
C ARG A 247 6.74 -4.71 -11.50
N ASP A 248 5.95 -5.77 -11.48
CA ASP A 248 5.03 -6.11 -12.57
C ASP A 248 3.91 -5.08 -12.69
N LEU A 249 3.36 -4.63 -11.55
CA LEU A 249 2.34 -3.58 -11.50
C LEU A 249 2.84 -2.25 -12.07
N LEU A 250 4.00 -1.76 -11.62
CA LEU A 250 4.48 -0.44 -12.03
C LEU A 250 4.93 -0.44 -13.51
N ASP A 251 5.48 -1.55 -14.00
CA ASP A 251 5.80 -1.70 -15.42
C ASP A 251 4.53 -1.71 -16.28
N LYS A 252 3.50 -2.50 -15.92
CA LYS A 252 2.21 -2.51 -16.64
C LYS A 252 1.49 -1.17 -16.57
N LEU A 253 1.44 -0.53 -15.39
CA LEU A 253 0.83 0.79 -15.22
C LEU A 253 1.54 1.84 -16.09
N GLN A 254 2.88 1.84 -16.10
CA GLN A 254 3.67 2.75 -16.93
C GLN A 254 3.36 2.55 -18.42
N ARG A 255 3.34 1.30 -18.91
CA ARG A 255 3.01 1.00 -20.30
C ARG A 255 1.60 1.46 -20.67
N MET A 256 0.61 1.22 -19.80
CA MET A 256 -0.78 1.62 -20.04
C MET A 256 -0.92 3.14 -20.14
N ILE A 257 -0.38 3.86 -19.16
CA ILE A 257 -0.40 5.33 -19.10
C ILE A 257 0.37 5.96 -20.28
N GLN A 258 1.50 5.37 -20.69
CA GLN A 258 2.26 5.85 -21.84
C GLN A 258 1.55 5.59 -23.18
N THR A 259 0.83 4.48 -23.30
CA THR A 259 0.01 4.18 -24.48
C THR A 259 -1.17 5.16 -24.57
N ASN A 260 -1.69 5.61 -23.42
CA ASN A 260 -2.66 6.70 -23.29
C ASN A 260 -3.92 6.50 -24.17
N LYS A 261 -4.42 5.26 -24.23
CA LYS A 261 -5.67 4.92 -24.92
C LYS A 261 -6.86 5.42 -24.10
N GLN A 262 -7.85 6.00 -24.76
CA GLN A 262 -9.06 6.54 -24.10
C GLN A 262 -9.73 5.46 -23.24
N LYS A 263 -10.01 4.29 -23.82
CA LYS A 263 -10.64 3.16 -23.11
C LYS A 263 -9.97 2.73 -21.80
N THR A 264 -8.66 2.96 -21.64
CA THR A 264 -7.91 2.55 -20.44
C THR A 264 -7.91 3.61 -19.32
N TRP A 265 -8.58 4.74 -19.54
CA TRP A 265 -8.61 5.85 -18.59
C TRP A 265 -9.22 5.43 -17.25
N LEU A 266 -10.37 4.74 -17.27
CA LEU A 266 -11.03 4.29 -16.04
C LEU A 266 -10.15 3.33 -15.25
N THR A 267 -9.54 2.35 -15.92
CA THR A 267 -8.56 1.44 -15.29
C THR A 267 -7.41 2.22 -14.65
N SER A 268 -6.88 3.23 -15.34
CA SER A 268 -5.80 4.09 -14.81
C SER A 268 -6.25 4.90 -13.58
N TYR A 269 -7.50 5.38 -13.56
CA TYR A 269 -8.11 6.05 -12.41
C TYR A 269 -8.21 5.09 -11.22
N LEU A 270 -8.80 3.90 -11.41
CA LEU A 270 -9.00 2.91 -10.35
C LEU A 270 -7.68 2.48 -9.71
N VAL A 271 -6.68 2.16 -10.53
CA VAL A 271 -5.35 1.78 -10.05
C VAL A 271 -4.72 2.92 -9.28
N THR A 272 -4.70 4.14 -9.84
CA THR A 272 -4.15 5.32 -9.16
C THR A 272 -4.83 5.56 -7.82
N PHE A 273 -6.16 5.50 -7.77
CA PHE A 273 -6.94 5.68 -6.55
C PHE A 273 -6.55 4.69 -5.47
N ILE A 274 -6.50 3.39 -5.79
CA ILE A 274 -6.13 2.32 -4.84
C ILE A 274 -4.71 2.52 -4.32
N LEU A 275 -3.77 2.92 -5.19
CA LEU A 275 -2.39 3.17 -4.79
C LEU A 275 -2.26 4.42 -3.91
N LEU A 276 -3.03 5.49 -4.16
CA LEU A 276 -3.07 6.68 -3.30
C LEU A 276 -3.66 6.38 -1.93
N HIS A 277 -4.75 5.61 -1.88
CA HIS A 277 -5.31 5.13 -0.62
C HIS A 277 -4.31 4.26 0.14
N ASN A 278 -3.56 3.39 -0.56
CA ASN A 278 -2.48 2.62 0.06
C ASN A 278 -1.42 3.52 0.71
N VAL A 279 -1.06 4.66 0.11
CA VAL A 279 -0.12 5.63 0.69
C VAL A 279 -0.64 6.18 2.03
N ALA A 280 -1.92 6.51 2.14
CA ALA A 280 -2.53 6.93 3.41
C ALA A 280 -2.41 5.82 4.47
N LEU A 281 -2.79 4.59 4.11
CA LEU A 281 -2.78 3.44 5.03
C LEU A 281 -1.37 3.09 5.54
N ILE A 282 -0.34 3.10 4.67
CA ILE A 282 1.04 2.84 5.12
C ILE A 282 1.61 4.00 5.93
N THR A 283 1.20 5.24 5.65
CA THR A 283 1.56 6.42 6.45
C THR A 283 0.97 6.30 7.86
N ASN A 284 -0.31 5.95 7.97
CA ASN A 284 -0.98 5.69 9.26
C ASN A 284 -0.35 4.52 10.01
N HIS A 285 0.06 3.46 9.30
CA HIS A 285 0.80 2.36 9.93
C HIS A 285 2.10 2.84 10.58
N ASP A 286 2.92 3.64 9.87
CA ASP A 286 4.16 4.17 10.42
C ASP A 286 3.93 5.12 11.61
N ALA A 287 2.85 5.91 11.59
CA ALA A 287 2.46 6.75 12.72
C ALA A 287 2.01 5.93 13.94
N SER A 288 1.19 4.91 13.70
CA SER A 288 0.71 4.00 14.75
C SER A 288 1.85 3.17 15.34
N TYR A 289 2.82 2.77 14.52
CA TYR A 289 4.01 2.06 14.97
C TYR A 289 4.88 2.95 15.88
N ALA A 290 5.08 4.21 15.51
CA ALA A 290 5.84 5.16 16.33
C ALA A 290 5.23 5.30 17.72
N ARG A 291 3.90 5.51 17.80
CA ARG A 291 3.16 5.58 19.07
C ARG A 291 3.28 4.29 19.88
N LYS A 292 3.02 3.13 19.27
CA LYS A 292 3.07 1.82 19.92
C LYS A 292 4.42 1.55 20.60
N HIS A 293 5.50 2.03 20.00
CA HIS A 293 6.86 1.77 20.44
C HIS A 293 7.54 2.96 21.12
N GLY A 294 6.80 4.04 21.41
CA GLY A 294 7.31 5.22 22.12
C GLY A 294 8.40 5.99 21.36
N ILE A 295 8.42 5.88 20.03
CA ILE A 295 9.35 6.63 19.17
C ILE A 295 8.95 8.10 19.21
N GLN A 296 9.88 8.99 19.56
CA GLN A 296 9.67 10.43 19.70
C GLN A 296 9.64 11.18 18.35
N LYS A 297 8.90 10.63 17.40
CA LYS A 297 8.70 11.15 16.04
C LYS A 297 7.29 10.86 15.58
N ARG A 298 6.76 11.64 14.62
CA ARG A 298 5.41 11.39 14.06
C ARG A 298 5.32 10.04 13.37
N PHE A 299 6.39 9.62 12.69
CA PHE A 299 6.46 8.38 11.93
C PHE A 299 7.67 7.54 12.32
N ALA A 300 7.51 6.22 12.35
CA ALA A 300 8.62 5.32 12.69
C ALA A 300 9.73 5.32 11.63
N ARG A 301 9.38 5.58 10.36
CA ARG A 301 10.29 5.60 9.20
C ARG A 301 10.08 6.87 8.38
N GLU A 302 10.37 8.05 8.96
CA GLU A 302 10.12 9.36 8.31
C GLU A 302 10.65 9.43 6.87
N ASP A 303 11.89 9.01 6.63
CA ASP A 303 12.50 9.03 5.28
C ASP A 303 11.70 8.20 4.27
N LYS A 304 11.12 7.07 4.72
CA LYS A 304 10.28 6.21 3.87
C LYS A 304 8.90 6.79 3.68
N VAL A 305 8.35 7.47 4.68
CA VAL A 305 7.11 8.24 4.53
C VAL A 305 7.26 9.32 3.47
N ARG A 306 8.39 10.04 3.43
CA ARG A 306 8.70 11.00 2.35
C ARG A 306 8.70 10.33 0.98
N GLU A 307 9.32 9.15 0.85
CA GLU A 307 9.32 8.38 -0.40
C GLU A 307 7.90 7.94 -0.80
N TYR A 308 7.02 7.56 0.14
CA TYR A 308 5.64 7.21 -0.15
C TYR A 308 4.84 8.41 -0.67
N HIS A 309 5.03 9.58 -0.04
CA HIS A 309 4.34 10.82 -0.41
C HIS A 309 4.83 11.35 -1.76
N LEU A 310 6.13 11.25 -2.03
CA LEU A 310 6.67 11.47 -3.38
C LEU A 310 6.02 10.51 -4.39
N GLY A 311 5.85 9.24 -4.02
CA GLY A 311 5.12 8.27 -4.82
C GLY A 311 3.69 8.71 -5.16
N ALA A 312 2.97 9.28 -4.20
CA ALA A 312 1.63 9.86 -4.44
C ALA A 312 1.68 11.03 -5.43
N ASN A 313 2.65 11.95 -5.28
CA ASN A 313 2.85 13.05 -6.25
C ASN A 313 3.15 12.53 -7.66
N ILE A 314 3.94 11.47 -7.79
CA ILE A 314 4.20 10.83 -9.09
C ILE A 314 2.88 10.34 -9.69
N LEU A 315 2.10 9.54 -8.95
CA LEU A 315 0.83 8.99 -9.43
C LEU A 315 -0.15 10.09 -9.84
N LEU A 316 -0.31 11.12 -9.01
CA LEU A 316 -1.18 12.28 -9.27
C LEU A 316 -0.73 13.06 -10.51
N ALA A 317 0.57 13.30 -10.67
CA ALA A 317 1.10 13.99 -11.84
C ALA A 317 0.78 13.25 -13.14
N TYR A 318 0.91 11.91 -13.15
CA TYR A 318 0.56 11.12 -14.32
C TYR A 318 -0.96 11.10 -14.59
N PHE A 319 -1.78 10.97 -13.55
CA PHE A 319 -3.24 11.02 -13.69
C PHE A 319 -3.72 12.35 -14.27
N HIS A 320 -3.31 13.47 -13.65
CA HIS A 320 -3.69 14.82 -14.09
C HIS A 320 -3.18 15.14 -15.49
N TYR A 321 -1.99 14.64 -15.84
CA TYR A 321 -1.46 14.74 -17.20
C TYR A 321 -2.35 13.99 -18.21
N CYS A 322 -2.78 12.77 -17.88
CA CYS A 322 -3.60 11.93 -18.76
C CYS A 322 -5.00 12.49 -19.02
N ASN A 323 -5.50 13.34 -18.14
CA ASN A 323 -6.79 14.00 -18.34
C ASN A 323 -6.78 15.03 -19.48
N LYS A 324 -5.60 15.34 -20.07
CA LYS A 324 -5.43 16.29 -21.19
C LYS A 324 -6.10 17.64 -20.93
N GLY A 325 -6.24 17.98 -19.65
CA GLY A 325 -6.86 19.22 -19.25
C GLY A 325 -8.38 19.28 -19.18
N ILE A 326 -9.02 18.13 -19.32
CA ILE A 326 -10.38 17.91 -18.87
C ILE A 326 -10.32 17.71 -17.35
N TYR A 327 -11.35 18.13 -16.64
CA TYR A 327 -11.51 17.88 -15.21
C TYR A 327 -12.68 16.92 -15.00
N PRO A 328 -12.47 15.58 -15.05
CA PRO A 328 -13.56 14.59 -15.17
C PRO A 328 -14.57 14.65 -14.02
N PHE A 329 -14.13 15.14 -12.87
CA PHE A 329 -14.91 15.26 -11.64
C PHE A 329 -15.29 16.72 -11.33
N SER A 330 -15.14 17.64 -12.27
CA SER A 330 -15.65 19.01 -12.14
C SER A 330 -17.10 19.10 -12.59
N ASN A 331 -17.87 19.99 -11.97
CA ASN A 331 -19.25 20.29 -12.38
C ASN A 331 -19.35 20.82 -13.82
N GLU A 332 -18.27 21.42 -14.34
CA GLU A 332 -18.23 21.99 -15.69
C GLU A 332 -17.98 20.93 -16.78
N CYS A 333 -17.53 19.73 -16.42
CA CYS A 333 -17.18 18.69 -17.38
C CYS A 333 -18.44 17.99 -17.92
N LYS A 334 -18.71 18.12 -19.22
CA LYS A 334 -19.89 17.55 -19.86
C LYS A 334 -19.68 16.05 -20.15
N ASP A 335 -20.79 15.32 -20.26
CA ASP A 335 -20.76 13.89 -20.62
C ASP A 335 -20.02 13.63 -21.94
N GLN A 336 -20.14 14.55 -22.90
CA GLN A 336 -19.40 14.45 -24.17
C GLN A 336 -17.88 14.53 -23.97
N ASP A 337 -17.41 15.37 -23.04
CA ASP A 337 -15.99 15.49 -22.72
C ASP A 337 -15.48 14.20 -22.07
N LEU A 338 -16.27 13.59 -21.19
CA LEU A 338 -15.96 12.31 -20.56
C LEU A 338 -15.90 11.16 -21.56
N ARG A 339 -16.88 11.07 -22.47
CA ARG A 339 -16.90 10.05 -23.53
C ARG A 339 -15.70 10.21 -24.46
N ASN A 340 -15.34 11.44 -24.82
CA ASN A 340 -14.15 11.75 -25.62
C ASN A 340 -12.84 11.46 -24.87
N LEU A 341 -12.83 11.53 -23.54
CA LEU A 341 -11.64 11.23 -22.74
C LEU A 341 -11.43 9.73 -22.56
N ALA A 342 -12.51 8.98 -22.33
CA ALA A 342 -12.44 7.68 -21.67
C ALA A 342 -13.25 6.54 -22.33
N GLU A 343 -13.98 6.78 -23.44
CA GLU A 343 -14.80 5.76 -24.13
C GLU A 343 -15.69 4.95 -23.15
N LEU A 344 -16.34 5.64 -22.21
CA LEU A 344 -17.14 5.01 -21.16
C LEU A 344 -18.51 4.57 -21.69
N ASP A 345 -18.93 3.37 -21.29
CA ASP A 345 -20.34 2.95 -21.36
C ASP A 345 -21.19 3.71 -20.31
N ASP A 346 -22.50 3.54 -20.37
CA ASP A 346 -23.43 4.32 -19.53
C ASP A 346 -23.28 3.99 -18.03
N ASP A 347 -22.99 2.74 -17.67
CA ASP A 347 -22.77 2.34 -16.27
C ASP A 347 -21.50 2.98 -15.71
N ARG A 348 -20.39 2.94 -16.46
CA ARG A 348 -19.13 3.57 -16.08
C ARG A 348 -19.23 5.10 -16.06
N LEU A 349 -20.01 5.68 -16.97
CA LEU A 349 -20.30 7.11 -16.96
C LEU A 349 -21.07 7.52 -15.70
N ASN A 350 -22.07 6.71 -15.30
CA ASN A 350 -22.82 6.94 -14.06
C ASN A 350 -21.92 6.83 -12.82
N PHE A 351 -20.99 5.86 -12.79
CA PHE A 351 -19.99 5.78 -11.73
C PHE A 351 -19.18 7.09 -11.60
N VAL A 352 -18.67 7.63 -12.72
CA VAL A 352 -17.91 8.90 -12.70
C VAL A 352 -18.76 10.07 -12.21
N LYS A 353 -20.05 10.13 -12.58
CA LYS A 353 -21.00 11.14 -12.09
C LYS A 353 -21.24 11.03 -10.58
N GLU A 354 -21.45 9.82 -10.07
CA GLU A 354 -21.60 9.60 -8.63
C GLU A 354 -20.33 9.98 -7.87
N THR A 355 -19.15 9.61 -8.39
CA THR A 355 -17.86 10.03 -7.83
C THR A 355 -17.74 11.55 -7.78
N ARG A 356 -18.14 12.24 -8.85
CA ARG A 356 -18.17 13.71 -8.91
C ARG A 356 -19.05 14.30 -7.80
N SER A 357 -20.30 13.82 -7.67
CA SER A 357 -21.21 14.30 -6.63
C SER A 357 -20.63 14.11 -5.22
N TYR A 358 -20.06 12.94 -4.96
CA TYR A 358 -19.39 12.66 -3.68
C TYR A 358 -18.21 13.62 -3.43
N ALA A 359 -17.37 13.86 -4.43
CA ALA A 359 -16.24 14.78 -4.31
C ALA A 359 -16.67 16.21 -3.99
N VAL A 360 -17.77 16.68 -4.58
CA VAL A 360 -18.35 18.00 -4.30
C VAL A 360 -18.85 18.08 -2.85
N GLU A 361 -19.58 17.06 -2.39
CA GLU A 361 -20.09 16.99 -1.01
C GLU A 361 -18.96 16.99 0.04
N GLN A 362 -17.84 16.31 -0.26
CA GLN A 362 -16.71 16.18 0.66
C GLN A 362 -15.66 17.30 0.56
N LYS A 363 -15.83 18.25 -0.37
CA LYS A 363 -14.82 19.28 -0.70
C LYS A 363 -14.28 20.02 0.53
N CYS A 364 -15.17 20.53 1.39
CA CYS A 364 -14.78 21.27 2.59
C CYS A 364 -13.95 20.42 3.57
N GLN A 365 -14.35 19.15 3.77
CA GLN A 365 -13.60 18.22 4.61
C GLN A 365 -12.22 17.95 4.02
N TRP A 366 -12.12 17.69 2.72
CA TRP A 366 -10.84 17.41 2.08
C TRP A 366 -9.88 18.60 2.08
N GLU A 367 -10.40 19.82 1.87
CA GLU A 367 -9.61 21.05 2.02
C GLU A 367 -9.06 21.21 3.44
N ARG A 368 -9.83 20.81 4.45
CA ARG A 368 -9.36 20.77 5.85
C ARG A 368 -8.26 19.73 6.06
N LEU A 369 -8.43 18.50 5.56
CA LEU A 369 -7.40 17.44 5.64
C LEU A 369 -6.06 17.94 5.09
N HIS A 370 -6.11 18.63 3.95
CA HIS A 370 -4.96 19.22 3.28
C HIS A 370 -4.28 20.32 4.09
N ARG A 371 -5.07 21.25 4.64
CA ARG A 371 -4.57 22.37 5.44
C ARG A 371 -3.92 21.90 6.75
N GLU A 372 -4.49 20.88 7.38
CA GLU A 372 -4.01 20.32 8.65
C GLU A 372 -2.90 19.28 8.47
N GLY A 373 -2.57 18.88 7.23
CA GLY A 373 -1.54 17.88 6.96
C GLY A 373 -1.87 16.52 7.56
N LEU A 374 -3.13 16.09 7.48
CA LEU A 374 -3.63 14.81 8.01
C LEU A 374 -3.33 13.66 7.05
N PHE A 375 -2.04 13.40 6.82
CA PHE A 375 -1.54 12.42 5.85
C PHE A 375 -1.98 10.97 6.11
N GLU A 376 -2.38 10.66 7.34
CA GLU A 376 -2.86 9.35 7.78
C GLU A 376 -4.32 9.08 7.41
N ASP A 377 -5.07 10.10 6.99
CA ASP A 377 -6.49 9.97 6.61
C ASP A 377 -6.65 9.30 5.25
N ASP A 378 -7.60 8.36 5.15
CA ASP A 378 -7.89 7.57 3.95
C ASP A 378 -8.12 8.44 2.69
N HIS A 379 -8.67 9.65 2.87
CA HIS A 379 -8.99 10.55 1.76
C HIS A 379 -7.90 11.59 1.47
N PHE A 380 -6.84 11.72 2.28
CA PHE A 380 -5.86 12.81 2.10
C PHE A 380 -5.22 12.81 0.70
N PHE A 381 -4.70 11.66 0.26
CA PHE A 381 -4.07 11.54 -1.06
C PHE A 381 -5.09 11.35 -2.18
N VAL A 382 -6.14 10.56 -1.94
CA VAL A 382 -7.21 10.29 -2.91
C VAL A 382 -7.92 11.57 -3.34
N SER A 383 -8.22 12.47 -2.39
CA SER A 383 -8.94 13.72 -2.66
C SER A 383 -8.22 14.62 -3.67
N GLN A 384 -6.91 14.47 -3.83
CA GLN A 384 -6.12 15.24 -4.78
C GLN A 384 -6.38 14.85 -6.25
N LEU A 385 -7.04 13.71 -6.51
CA LEU A 385 -7.54 13.35 -7.85
C LEU A 385 -8.64 14.30 -8.34
N PHE A 386 -9.33 14.96 -7.41
CA PHE A 386 -10.47 15.83 -7.70
C PHE A 386 -10.10 17.32 -7.68
N VAL A 387 -8.82 17.64 -7.49
CA VAL A 387 -8.32 19.01 -7.47
C VAL A 387 -8.09 19.49 -8.91
N GLU A 388 -8.76 20.57 -9.29
CA GLU A 388 -8.50 21.28 -10.53
C GLU A 388 -7.16 22.01 -10.46
N ASN A 389 -6.43 22.05 -11.58
CA ASN A 389 -5.09 22.64 -11.66
C ASN A 389 -4.13 22.11 -10.57
N TRP A 390 -4.20 20.81 -10.27
CA TRP A 390 -3.37 20.19 -9.25
C TRP A 390 -1.88 20.45 -9.46
N GLU A 391 -1.18 20.75 -8.37
CA GLU A 391 0.28 20.86 -8.32
C GLU A 391 0.86 19.89 -7.28
N PRO A 392 2.08 19.38 -7.50
CA PRO A 392 2.77 18.54 -6.52
C PRO A 392 2.91 19.26 -5.19
N ARG A 393 2.60 18.54 -4.12
CA ARG A 393 2.63 19.11 -2.76
C ARG A 393 3.91 18.71 -2.06
N THR A 394 4.55 19.67 -1.41
CA THR A 394 5.58 19.37 -0.42
C THR A 394 4.91 18.74 0.79
N THR A 395 5.35 17.55 1.14
CA THR A 395 4.89 16.81 2.32
C THR A 395 6.03 16.75 3.36
N VAL A 396 5.90 15.85 4.35
CA VAL A 396 6.85 15.56 5.45
C VAL A 396 8.33 15.58 5.04
#